data_AF-A0A848LW00-F1
#
_entry.id   AF-A0A848LW00-F1
#
_cell.length_a   1.000
_cell.length_b   1.000
_cell.length_c   1.000
_cell.angle_alpha   90.00
_cell.angle_beta   90.00
_cell.angle_gamma   90.00
#
_symmetry.space_group_name_H-M   'P 1'
#
loop_
_entity.id
_entity.type
_entity.pdbx_description
1 polymer ?
#
loop_
_entity_poly.entity_id
_entity_poly.type
_entity_poly.pdbx_seq_one_letter_code
_entity_poly.pdbx_strand_id
1 'polypeptide(L)'
;MPRRFNTAGPCRPDWHYMIPAERRLPEAPGLVEQLAYFVVHAPRQTGKTTAIRALAQELTASGRYAALYVSCEVGEAAGDDFGEAQRAILANLRLGASLSLPEELQPPPFPEAPDSLLLGTALSAWAGACPRPLVLFLDEIDALRGQSLISVLRQLRSGFPNRPGAFPASIILCGLRDVRDYKAASGGDADRLGTASPFNIKLKSLRLGDFDRDEVEELYKQHTADTGQPFTEQALARAFELTAGQPWLVNALAREVIEEMGIPVSEPITIDHVEAAKERLIYARVTHLDSLVARLHEPRIRRVLEPVLAGTLTSGDSYQDDVQYARDLGLLTPSNPVRVANPIYNEVIARVLAGDAELQVQAEPRSFVLPDGRLDFDRLLREFATFWREHGEVLTAGLSYHEVAPQLVLMAFLHRVVNGGGFVDREYGVGRGRIDLLVRWPYSEAGQRRWQRQAMELKVWREGEKDPLPKGLAQLDEYLERLSLDEGVLVVFDRRREAGDADSRTRFEQAQAPSGRKVTVLRA
;
A
#
# COMPACT_ATOMS: atom_id res chain seq x y z
N MET A 1 -11.41 -28.86 2.58
CA MET A 1 -11.84 -27.54 3.11
C MET A 1 -12.27 -26.71 1.91
N PRO A 2 -13.35 -25.90 2.01
CA PRO A 2 -13.69 -24.97 0.94
C PRO A 2 -12.57 -23.95 0.73
N ARG A 3 -12.37 -23.51 -0.51
CA ARG A 3 -11.42 -22.44 -0.81
C ARG A 3 -11.91 -21.11 -0.22
N ARG A 4 -10.96 -20.22 0.09
CA ARG A 4 -11.26 -18.90 0.68
C ARG A 4 -10.29 -17.82 0.20
N PHE A 5 -10.64 -16.56 0.40
CA PHE A 5 -9.71 -15.44 0.23
C PHE A 5 -8.69 -15.46 1.37
N ASN A 6 -7.42 -15.18 1.07
CA ASN A 6 -6.36 -15.27 2.06
C ASN A 6 -5.62 -13.95 2.25
N THR A 7 -5.48 -13.55 3.50
CA THR A 7 -4.80 -12.31 3.92
C THR A 7 -3.54 -12.55 4.74
N ALA A 8 -3.23 -13.82 5.05
CA ALA A 8 -2.09 -14.19 5.90
C ALA A 8 -1.24 -15.30 5.26
N GLY A 9 0.07 -15.05 5.16
CA GLY A 9 1.02 -16.01 4.61
C GLY A 9 0.82 -16.31 3.11
N PRO A 10 1.55 -17.30 2.57
CA PRO A 10 1.47 -17.68 1.15
C PRO A 10 0.15 -18.38 0.82
N CYS A 11 -0.36 -18.16 -0.39
CA CYS A 11 -1.55 -18.86 -0.87
C CYS A 11 -1.24 -20.31 -1.28
N ARG A 12 -2.23 -21.20 -1.15
CA ARG A 12 -2.17 -22.59 -1.61
C ARG A 12 -3.39 -22.86 -2.48
N PRO A 13 -3.24 -23.42 -3.69
CA PRO A 13 -4.35 -23.54 -4.64
C PRO A 13 -5.51 -24.39 -4.11
N ASP A 14 -5.20 -25.41 -3.29
CA ASP A 14 -6.22 -26.29 -2.71
C ASP A 14 -7.07 -25.61 -1.63
N TRP A 15 -6.58 -24.52 -1.03
CA TRP A 15 -7.19 -23.88 0.14
C TRP A 15 -7.62 -22.43 -0.15
N HIS A 16 -7.03 -21.79 -1.15
CA HIS A 16 -7.16 -20.35 -1.37
C HIS A 16 -7.48 -20.02 -2.82
N TYR A 17 -8.30 -18.99 -3.02
CA TYR A 17 -8.45 -18.37 -4.34
C TYR A 17 -7.15 -17.64 -4.69
N MET A 18 -6.66 -17.83 -5.91
CA MET A 18 -5.39 -17.22 -6.34
C MET A 18 -5.31 -17.04 -7.85
N ILE A 19 -4.51 -16.07 -8.27
CA ILE A 19 -4.11 -15.89 -9.66
C ILE A 19 -2.82 -16.71 -9.91
N PRO A 20 -2.70 -17.42 -11.06
CA PRO A 20 -1.52 -18.21 -11.41
C PRO A 20 -0.23 -17.40 -11.39
N ALA A 21 0.83 -17.98 -10.83
CA ALA A 21 2.12 -17.32 -10.68
C ALA A 21 2.78 -16.96 -12.02
N GLU A 22 2.62 -17.82 -13.04
CA GLU A 22 3.13 -17.60 -14.39
C GLU A 22 2.63 -16.28 -14.99
N ARG A 23 1.39 -15.89 -14.72
CA ARG A 23 0.84 -14.60 -15.19
C ARG A 23 1.37 -13.40 -14.41
N ARG A 24 1.73 -13.63 -13.15
CA ARG A 24 2.28 -12.60 -12.27
C ARG A 24 3.76 -12.32 -12.57
N LEU A 25 4.51 -13.32 -13.04
CA LEU A 25 5.92 -13.21 -13.43
C LEU A 25 6.20 -13.87 -14.81
N PRO A 26 5.59 -13.37 -15.90
CA PRO A 26 5.62 -14.05 -17.21
C PRO A 26 7.02 -14.15 -17.81
N GLU A 27 7.93 -13.25 -17.43
CA GLU A 27 9.30 -13.24 -17.94
C GLU A 27 10.24 -14.18 -17.17
N ALA A 28 9.86 -14.60 -15.96
CA ALA A 28 10.76 -15.33 -15.07
C ALA A 28 11.16 -16.71 -15.62
N PRO A 29 10.25 -17.52 -16.21
CA PRO A 29 10.65 -18.79 -16.84
C PRO A 29 11.70 -18.61 -17.94
N GLY A 30 11.53 -17.62 -18.82
CA GLY A 30 12.49 -17.33 -19.90
C GLY A 30 13.85 -16.86 -19.39
N LEU A 31 13.89 -16.12 -18.28
CA LEU A 31 15.14 -15.75 -17.61
C LEU A 31 15.85 -16.97 -16.99
N VAL A 32 15.10 -17.90 -16.40
CA VAL A 32 15.66 -19.16 -15.87
C VAL A 32 16.22 -20.02 -17.01
N GLU A 33 15.54 -20.10 -18.15
CA GLU A 33 16.04 -20.81 -19.34
C GLU A 33 17.35 -20.21 -19.89
N GLN A 34 17.50 -18.89 -19.82
CA GLN A 34 18.75 -18.19 -20.13
C GLN A 34 19.84 -18.38 -19.06
N LEU A 35 19.56 -19.14 -17.99
CA LEU A 35 20.41 -19.26 -16.82
C LEU A 35 20.73 -17.88 -16.24
N ALA A 36 19.78 -16.94 -16.26
CA ALA A 36 20.02 -15.59 -15.79
C ALA A 36 20.03 -15.54 -14.25
N TYR A 37 20.87 -14.68 -13.68
CA TYR A 37 20.63 -14.20 -12.32
C TYR A 37 19.76 -12.95 -12.43
N PHE A 38 18.72 -12.83 -11.62
CA PHE A 38 17.82 -11.68 -11.69
C PHE A 38 17.21 -11.35 -10.33
N VAL A 39 16.56 -10.20 -10.24
CA VAL A 39 15.93 -9.71 -9.02
C VAL A 39 14.43 -9.73 -9.21
N VAL A 40 13.68 -10.13 -8.19
CA VAL A 40 12.23 -9.93 -8.11
C VAL A 40 11.95 -9.04 -6.91
N HIS A 41 11.50 -7.81 -7.17
CA HIS A 41 11.16 -6.88 -6.10
C HIS A 41 9.68 -6.53 -6.14
N ALA A 42 9.11 -6.34 -4.95
CA ALA A 42 7.71 -5.96 -4.81
C ALA A 42 7.47 -5.33 -3.44
N PRO A 43 6.54 -4.36 -3.34
CA PRO A 43 6.02 -3.93 -2.06
C PRO A 43 5.52 -5.10 -1.20
N ARG A 44 5.41 -4.87 0.11
CA ARG A 44 4.85 -5.86 1.04
C ARG A 44 3.44 -6.27 0.59
N GLN A 45 3.12 -7.55 0.81
CA GLN A 45 1.80 -8.14 0.58
C GLN A 45 1.26 -8.08 -0.88
N THR A 46 2.15 -8.03 -1.85
CA THR A 46 1.83 -8.14 -3.30
C THR A 46 1.72 -9.59 -3.81
N GLY A 47 1.83 -10.57 -2.90
CA GLY A 47 1.83 -11.98 -3.26
C GLY A 47 3.17 -12.50 -3.79
N LYS A 48 4.29 -11.77 -3.58
CA LYS A 48 5.65 -12.15 -3.99
C LYS A 48 6.03 -13.58 -3.62
N THR A 49 5.95 -13.91 -2.33
CA THR A 49 6.28 -15.25 -1.84
C THR A 49 5.37 -16.33 -2.43
N THR A 50 4.07 -16.05 -2.62
CA THR A 50 3.13 -16.96 -3.29
C THR A 50 3.58 -17.24 -4.73
N ALA A 51 3.86 -16.19 -5.51
CA ALA A 51 4.23 -16.31 -6.91
C ALA A 51 5.57 -17.05 -7.09
N ILE A 52 6.58 -16.68 -6.31
CA ILE A 52 7.91 -17.31 -6.39
C ILE A 52 7.87 -18.78 -5.98
N ARG A 53 7.14 -19.11 -4.90
CA ARG A 53 7.05 -20.49 -4.43
C ARG A 53 6.36 -21.39 -5.46
N ALA A 54 5.26 -20.90 -6.07
CA ALA A 54 4.59 -21.62 -7.15
C ALA A 54 5.50 -21.82 -8.36
N LEU A 55 6.22 -20.77 -8.79
CA LEU A 55 7.18 -20.86 -9.88
C LEU A 55 8.31 -21.88 -9.60
N ALA A 56 8.85 -21.91 -8.38
CA ALA A 56 9.87 -22.90 -8.01
C ALA A 56 9.34 -24.35 -8.08
N GLN A 57 8.08 -24.55 -7.67
CA GLN A 57 7.41 -25.85 -7.76
C GLN A 57 7.18 -26.26 -9.22
N GLU A 58 6.70 -25.35 -10.06
CA GLU A 58 6.48 -25.57 -11.50
C GLU A 58 7.80 -25.91 -12.23
N LEU A 59 8.88 -25.18 -11.93
CA LEU A 59 10.21 -25.45 -12.50
C LEU A 59 10.73 -26.84 -12.12
N THR A 60 10.55 -27.26 -10.88
CA THR A 60 10.93 -28.61 -10.42
C THR A 60 10.04 -29.69 -11.05
N ALA A 61 8.73 -29.45 -11.10
CA ALA A 61 7.76 -30.36 -11.69
C ALA A 61 7.95 -30.57 -13.20
N SER A 62 8.52 -29.58 -13.90
CA SER A 62 8.87 -29.68 -15.33
C SER A 62 9.93 -30.77 -15.62
N GLY A 63 10.62 -31.26 -14.60
CA GLY A 63 11.71 -32.24 -14.74
C GLY A 63 13.05 -31.65 -15.22
N ARG A 64 13.08 -30.37 -15.63
CA ARG A 64 14.26 -29.71 -16.19
C ARG A 64 15.21 -29.12 -15.15
N TYR A 65 14.69 -28.74 -13.98
CA TYR A 65 15.44 -28.01 -12.95
C TYR A 65 15.27 -28.65 -11.57
N ALA A 66 16.22 -28.37 -10.69
CA ALA A 66 16.03 -28.49 -9.25
C ALA A 66 15.83 -27.07 -8.71
N ALA A 67 14.58 -26.65 -8.50
CA ALA A 67 14.25 -25.29 -8.08
C ALA A 67 13.81 -25.24 -6.63
N LEU A 68 14.50 -24.45 -5.80
CA LEU A 68 14.16 -24.26 -4.39
C LEU A 68 13.89 -22.79 -4.06
N TYR A 69 12.79 -22.57 -3.35
CA TYR A 69 12.52 -21.33 -2.61
C TYR A 69 13.03 -21.44 -1.17
N VAL A 70 13.72 -20.41 -0.68
CA VAL A 70 14.12 -20.26 0.72
C VAL A 70 14.05 -18.78 1.13
N SER A 71 13.70 -18.52 2.39
CA SER A 71 13.81 -17.17 2.97
C SER A 71 15.17 -16.99 3.67
N CYS A 72 15.76 -15.81 3.48
CA CYS A 72 16.97 -15.35 4.15
C CYS A 72 16.70 -14.62 5.48
N GLU A 73 15.44 -14.44 5.87
CA GLU A 73 15.03 -13.69 7.08
C GLU A 73 15.66 -14.25 8.36
N VAL A 74 15.89 -15.57 8.41
CA VAL A 74 16.57 -16.25 9.54
C VAL A 74 17.97 -15.70 9.83
N GLY A 75 18.62 -15.06 8.85
CA GLY A 75 19.92 -14.43 9.01
C GLY A 75 19.87 -13.01 9.61
N GLU A 76 18.70 -12.39 9.77
CA GLU A 76 18.58 -11.01 10.27
C GLU A 76 19.14 -10.87 11.69
N ALA A 77 18.88 -11.85 12.56
CA ALA A 77 19.31 -11.83 13.95
C ALA A 77 20.84 -11.79 14.14
N ALA A 78 21.60 -12.22 13.12
CA ALA A 78 23.06 -12.20 13.15
C ALA A 78 23.65 -10.79 12.97
N GLY A 79 22.89 -9.81 12.49
CA GLY A 79 23.38 -8.45 12.23
C GLY A 79 24.58 -8.45 11.27
N ASP A 80 25.72 -7.96 11.73
CA ASP A 80 26.99 -7.92 10.96
C ASP A 80 27.84 -9.20 11.07
N ASP A 81 27.42 -10.20 11.86
CA ASP A 81 28.06 -11.51 11.91
C ASP A 81 27.70 -12.32 10.65
N PHE A 82 28.46 -12.09 9.58
CA PHE A 82 28.25 -12.74 8.30
C PHE A 82 28.48 -14.25 8.33
N GLY A 83 29.24 -14.76 9.31
CA GLY A 83 29.45 -16.20 9.47
C GLY A 83 28.18 -16.87 9.99
N GLU A 84 27.59 -16.30 11.04
CA GLU A 84 26.35 -16.78 11.61
C GLU A 84 25.16 -16.64 10.65
N ALA A 85 25.06 -15.50 9.96
CA ALA A 85 24.04 -15.30 8.92
C ALA A 85 24.12 -16.39 7.84
N GLN A 86 25.32 -16.74 7.37
CA GLN A 86 25.50 -17.79 6.37
C GLN A 86 25.13 -19.17 6.88
N ARG A 87 25.52 -19.52 8.12
CA ARG A 87 25.12 -20.80 8.73
C ARG A 87 23.61 -20.92 8.84
N ALA A 88 22.92 -19.86 9.25
CA ALA A 88 21.46 -19.84 9.33
C ALA A 88 20.82 -20.05 7.94
N ILE A 89 21.31 -19.36 6.90
CA ILE A 89 20.83 -19.53 5.52
C ILE A 89 21.08 -20.97 5.01
N LEU A 90 22.26 -21.53 5.25
CA LEU A 90 22.59 -22.90 4.84
C LEU A 90 21.74 -23.95 5.56
N ALA A 91 21.47 -23.75 6.85
CA ALA A 91 20.55 -24.60 7.60
C ALA A 91 19.13 -24.55 6.98
N ASN A 92 18.65 -23.35 6.63
CA ASN A 92 17.33 -23.19 6.01
C ASN A 92 17.27 -23.76 4.58
N LEU A 93 18.36 -23.68 3.81
CA LEU A 93 18.47 -24.33 2.49
C LEU A 93 18.36 -25.86 2.62
N ARG A 94 19.05 -26.48 3.58
CA ARG A 94 18.97 -27.93 3.82
C ARG A 94 17.55 -28.34 4.24
N LEU A 95 16.97 -27.61 5.17
CA LEU A 95 15.60 -27.87 5.62
C LEU A 95 14.60 -27.73 4.47
N GLY A 96 14.65 -26.61 3.74
CA GLY A 96 13.79 -26.35 2.58
C GLY A 96 13.90 -27.42 1.50
N ALA A 97 15.13 -27.84 1.17
CA ALA A 97 15.38 -28.93 0.22
C ALA A 97 14.76 -30.24 0.69
N SER A 98 14.95 -30.61 1.96
CA SER A 98 14.38 -31.86 2.52
C SER A 98 12.85 -31.90 2.48
N LEU A 99 12.20 -30.74 2.57
CA LEU A 99 10.74 -30.62 2.57
C LEU A 99 10.13 -30.51 1.17
N SER A 100 10.89 -30.01 0.20
CA SER A 100 10.33 -29.55 -1.09
C SER A 100 10.90 -30.26 -2.31
N LEU A 101 12.05 -30.94 -2.18
CA LEU A 101 12.74 -31.60 -3.28
C LEU A 101 12.80 -33.12 -3.07
N PRO A 102 12.68 -33.92 -4.15
CA PRO A 102 13.05 -35.34 -4.14
C PRO A 102 14.47 -35.56 -3.63
N GLU A 103 14.72 -36.69 -2.98
CA GLU A 103 16.02 -37.04 -2.36
C GLU A 103 17.20 -36.87 -3.33
N GLU A 104 17.01 -37.24 -4.60
CA GLU A 104 18.01 -37.14 -5.66
C GLU A 104 18.46 -35.69 -5.96
N LEU A 105 17.62 -34.70 -5.64
CA LEU A 105 17.88 -33.28 -5.91
C LEU A 105 18.38 -32.53 -4.66
N GLN A 106 18.39 -33.17 -3.49
CA GLN A 106 18.78 -32.56 -2.23
C GLN A 106 20.30 -32.32 -2.15
N PRO A 107 20.76 -31.35 -1.33
CA PRO A 107 22.18 -31.09 -1.17
C PRO A 107 22.88 -32.26 -0.47
N PRO A 108 24.14 -32.55 -0.83
CA PRO A 108 25.00 -33.39 0.01
C PRO A 108 25.30 -32.66 1.34
N PRO A 109 25.88 -33.34 2.35
CA PRO A 109 26.48 -32.65 3.49
C PRO A 109 27.41 -31.54 3.00
N PHE A 110 27.14 -30.31 3.43
CA PHE A 110 27.97 -29.18 3.03
C PHE A 110 29.38 -29.33 3.61
N PRO A 111 30.43 -29.12 2.79
CA PRO A 111 31.80 -29.20 3.26
C PRO A 111 32.11 -28.06 4.24
N GLU A 112 33.04 -28.33 5.17
CA GLU A 112 33.61 -27.30 6.03
C GLU A 112 34.38 -26.27 5.18
N ALA A 113 34.19 -24.99 5.50
CA ALA A 113 34.86 -23.89 4.84
C ALA A 113 34.95 -22.69 5.79
N PRO A 114 35.96 -21.81 5.62
CA PRO A 114 36.00 -20.54 6.34
C PRO A 114 34.74 -19.70 6.07
N ASP A 115 34.30 -18.91 7.05
CA ASP A 115 33.08 -18.08 6.95
C ASP A 115 33.06 -17.17 5.71
N SER A 116 34.21 -16.76 5.18
CA SER A 116 34.32 -15.95 3.97
C SER A 116 34.00 -16.69 2.65
N LEU A 117 33.97 -18.02 2.67
CA LEU A 117 33.72 -18.90 1.52
C LEU A 117 32.59 -19.90 1.76
N LEU A 118 31.97 -19.86 2.95
CA LEU A 118 31.08 -20.90 3.45
C LEU A 118 29.87 -21.13 2.53
N LEU A 119 29.11 -20.07 2.23
CA LEU A 119 27.96 -20.15 1.33
C LEU A 119 28.38 -20.59 -0.07
N GLY A 120 29.43 -19.99 -0.64
CA GLY A 120 29.91 -20.31 -1.98
C GLY A 120 30.33 -21.77 -2.13
N THR A 121 31.02 -22.32 -1.13
CA THR A 121 31.49 -23.71 -1.13
C THR A 121 30.32 -24.69 -1.03
N ALA A 122 29.36 -24.42 -0.15
CA ALA A 122 28.15 -25.22 -0.01
C ALA A 122 27.30 -25.25 -1.29
N LEU A 123 27.08 -24.09 -1.92
CA LEU A 123 26.33 -23.98 -3.17
C LEU A 123 27.02 -24.68 -4.34
N SER A 124 28.37 -24.64 -4.38
CA SER A 124 29.16 -25.34 -5.39
C SER A 124 29.05 -26.86 -5.22
N ALA A 125 29.14 -27.35 -3.98
CA ALA A 125 28.99 -28.77 -3.66
C ALA A 125 27.61 -29.30 -4.04
N TRP A 126 26.55 -28.53 -3.79
CA TRP A 126 25.21 -28.90 -4.20
C TRP A 126 25.05 -28.90 -5.72
N ALA A 127 25.46 -27.83 -6.41
CA ALA A 127 25.36 -27.77 -7.87
C ALA A 127 26.10 -28.92 -8.57
N GLY A 128 27.26 -29.33 -8.05
CA GLY A 128 28.03 -30.45 -8.62
C GLY A 128 27.43 -31.84 -8.34
N ALA A 129 26.69 -31.99 -7.23
CA ALA A 129 26.03 -33.26 -6.88
C ALA A 129 24.62 -33.39 -7.48
N CYS A 130 23.96 -32.26 -7.78
CA CYS A 130 22.60 -32.26 -8.28
C CYS A 130 22.54 -32.74 -9.74
N PRO A 131 21.69 -33.73 -10.08
CA PRO A 131 21.59 -34.24 -11.46
C PRO A 131 20.90 -33.25 -12.41
N ARG A 132 20.35 -32.14 -11.91
CA ARG A 132 19.64 -31.11 -12.67
C ARG A 132 20.24 -29.74 -12.38
N PRO A 133 20.19 -28.79 -13.33
CA PRO A 133 20.58 -27.40 -13.07
C PRO A 133 19.83 -26.84 -11.86
N LEU A 134 20.58 -26.37 -10.87
CA LEU A 134 20.07 -25.85 -9.61
C LEU A 134 19.60 -24.39 -9.80
N VAL A 135 18.37 -24.10 -9.36
CA VAL A 135 17.75 -22.77 -9.41
C VAL A 135 17.35 -22.39 -7.99
N LEU A 136 17.84 -21.26 -7.49
CA LEU A 136 17.57 -20.82 -6.11
C LEU A 136 16.82 -19.49 -6.10
N PHE A 137 15.69 -19.46 -5.42
CA PHE A 137 14.98 -18.24 -5.07
C PHE A 137 15.30 -17.90 -3.62
N LEU A 138 16.07 -16.84 -3.42
CA LEU A 138 16.49 -16.33 -2.11
C LEU A 138 15.60 -15.14 -1.76
N ASP A 139 14.52 -15.40 -1.03
CA ASP A 139 13.56 -14.37 -0.62
C ASP A 139 14.00 -13.64 0.65
N GLU A 140 13.49 -12.42 0.82
CA GLU A 140 13.80 -11.52 1.93
C GLU A 140 15.30 -11.31 2.10
N ILE A 141 16.04 -11.24 0.99
CA ILE A 141 17.50 -10.98 1.04
C ILE A 141 17.80 -9.62 1.67
N ASP A 142 16.83 -8.70 1.64
CA ASP A 142 16.87 -7.37 2.25
C ASP A 142 16.67 -7.36 3.78
N ALA A 143 16.36 -8.51 4.38
CA ALA A 143 16.45 -8.72 5.82
C ALA A 143 17.91 -8.71 6.31
N LEU A 144 18.84 -9.20 5.48
CA LEU A 144 20.28 -9.10 5.76
C LEU A 144 20.75 -7.65 5.61
N ARG A 145 21.66 -7.21 6.49
CA ARG A 145 22.21 -5.85 6.46
C ARG A 145 23.72 -5.87 6.62
N GLY A 146 24.34 -4.72 6.35
CA GLY A 146 25.78 -4.51 6.58
C GLY A 146 26.67 -5.59 5.98
N GLN A 147 27.58 -6.13 6.78
CA GLN A 147 28.58 -7.12 6.32
C GLN A 147 27.95 -8.45 5.90
N SER A 148 26.84 -8.86 6.52
CA SER A 148 26.15 -10.11 6.20
C SER A 148 25.62 -10.11 4.76
N LEU A 149 24.92 -9.03 4.36
CA LEU A 149 24.44 -8.87 2.98
C LEU A 149 25.61 -8.79 1.99
N ILE A 150 26.64 -8.01 2.32
CA ILE A 150 27.82 -7.84 1.45
C ILE A 150 28.54 -9.17 1.22
N SER A 151 28.73 -9.97 2.27
CA SER A 151 29.39 -11.28 2.19
C SER A 151 28.64 -12.21 1.24
N VAL A 152 27.32 -12.35 1.44
CA VAL A 152 26.47 -13.20 0.60
C VAL A 152 26.56 -12.78 -0.87
N LEU A 153 26.34 -11.50 -1.19
CA LEU A 153 26.37 -11.02 -2.57
C LEU A 153 27.74 -11.20 -3.24
N ARG A 154 28.85 -11.01 -2.51
CA ARG A 154 30.22 -11.22 -3.03
C ARG A 154 30.50 -12.68 -3.35
N GLN A 155 30.04 -13.60 -2.49
CA GLN A 155 30.22 -15.04 -2.74
C GLN A 155 29.38 -15.51 -3.93
N LEU A 156 28.13 -15.05 -4.05
CA LEU A 156 27.31 -15.32 -5.24
C LEU A 156 27.98 -14.81 -6.53
N ARG A 157 28.58 -13.61 -6.48
CA ARG A 157 29.33 -13.05 -7.59
C ARG A 157 30.57 -13.88 -7.95
N SER A 158 31.31 -14.33 -6.93
CA SER A 158 32.52 -15.13 -7.12
C SER A 158 32.22 -16.47 -7.80
N GLY A 159 31.11 -17.12 -7.46
CA GLY A 159 30.72 -18.40 -8.06
C GLY A 159 30.08 -18.31 -9.45
N PHE A 160 29.57 -17.14 -9.85
CA PHE A 160 28.84 -16.94 -11.10
C PHE A 160 29.53 -17.45 -12.39
N PRO A 161 30.87 -17.35 -12.56
CA PRO A 161 31.53 -17.89 -13.74
C PRO A 161 31.50 -19.42 -13.86
N ASN A 162 31.21 -20.14 -12.78
CA ASN A 162 31.29 -21.62 -12.71
C ASN A 162 29.96 -22.32 -13.04
N ARG A 163 28.97 -21.56 -13.52
CA ARG A 163 27.62 -22.06 -13.85
C ARG A 163 27.60 -22.73 -15.22
N PRO A 164 26.66 -23.65 -15.49
CA PRO A 164 25.68 -24.20 -14.54
C PRO A 164 26.18 -25.44 -13.76
N GLY A 165 27.36 -25.97 -14.08
CA GLY A 165 27.79 -27.30 -13.60
C GLY A 165 28.48 -27.33 -12.23
N ALA A 166 29.08 -26.22 -11.78
CA ALA A 166 29.81 -26.15 -10.51
C ALA A 166 29.31 -25.03 -9.59
N PHE A 167 28.19 -24.39 -9.95
CA PHE A 167 27.50 -23.37 -9.15
C PHE A 167 26.04 -23.24 -9.62
N PRO A 168 25.08 -22.78 -8.79
CA PRO A 168 23.67 -22.70 -9.17
C PRO A 168 23.46 -22.07 -10.54
N ALA A 169 22.71 -22.74 -11.41
CA ALA A 169 22.50 -22.31 -12.79
C ALA A 169 21.78 -20.96 -12.87
N SER A 170 20.82 -20.72 -11.97
CA SER A 170 20.13 -19.43 -11.82
C SER A 170 19.91 -19.10 -10.35
N ILE A 171 20.07 -17.82 -9.99
CA ILE A 171 19.74 -17.29 -8.67
C ILE A 171 18.84 -16.08 -8.83
N ILE A 172 17.73 -16.13 -8.12
CA ILE A 172 16.73 -15.08 -8.06
C ILE A 172 16.78 -14.49 -6.67
N LEU A 173 17.17 -13.21 -6.57
CA LEU A 173 17.13 -12.48 -5.31
C LEU A 173 15.79 -11.79 -5.18
N CYS A 174 15.08 -12.01 -4.07
CA CYS A 174 13.76 -11.45 -3.87
C CYS A 174 13.72 -10.56 -2.61
N GLY A 175 13.13 -9.38 -2.73
CA GLY A 175 13.15 -8.36 -1.67
C GLY A 175 12.13 -7.25 -1.89
N LEU A 176 12.15 -6.22 -1.05
CA LEU A 176 11.28 -5.04 -1.20
C LEU A 176 11.79 -4.05 -2.25
N ARG A 177 13.10 -4.03 -2.50
CA ARG A 177 13.76 -3.04 -3.37
C ARG A 177 14.64 -3.70 -4.42
N ASP A 178 15.04 -2.93 -5.42
CA ASP A 178 16.09 -3.36 -6.33
C ASP A 178 17.43 -3.47 -5.56
N VAL A 179 18.25 -4.46 -5.89
CA VAL A 179 19.63 -4.61 -5.40
C VAL A 179 20.49 -3.34 -5.60
N ARG A 180 20.16 -2.48 -6.57
CA ARG A 180 20.78 -1.15 -6.75
C ARG A 180 20.61 -0.25 -5.51
N ASP A 181 19.55 -0.46 -4.74
CA ASP A 181 19.20 0.32 -3.56
C ASP A 181 19.80 -0.25 -2.26
N TYR A 182 20.44 -1.43 -2.31
CA TYR A 182 21.18 -2.00 -1.17
C TYR A 182 22.43 -1.19 -0.77
N LYS A 183 22.79 -0.17 -1.56
CA LYS A 183 23.76 0.86 -1.17
C LYS A 183 23.37 1.52 0.17
N ALA A 184 22.08 1.78 0.38
CA ALA A 184 21.60 2.43 1.61
C ALA A 184 21.49 1.47 2.82
N ALA A 185 21.25 0.17 2.59
CA ALA A 185 21.12 -0.87 3.64
C ALA A 185 22.46 -1.37 4.19
N SER A 186 23.56 -1.00 3.55
CA SER A 186 24.93 -1.43 3.90
C SER A 186 25.60 -0.58 4.99
N GLY A 187 24.88 0.40 5.56
CA GLY A 187 25.34 1.17 6.72
C GLY A 187 26.52 2.12 6.44
N GLY A 188 26.21 3.36 6.04
CA GLY A 188 27.12 4.51 6.16
C GLY A 188 27.91 4.89 4.90
N ASP A 189 27.83 6.19 4.57
CA ASP A 189 28.46 6.94 3.47
C ASP A 189 28.39 6.31 2.07
N ALA A 190 27.65 6.96 1.18
CA ALA A 190 27.65 6.69 -0.27
C ALA A 190 29.07 6.71 -0.87
N ASP A 191 30.04 7.36 -0.20
CA ASP A 191 31.45 7.44 -0.58
C ASP A 191 32.32 6.25 -0.11
N ARG A 192 31.88 5.42 0.85
CA ARG A 192 32.65 4.25 1.35
C ARG A 192 32.37 2.97 0.58
N LEU A 193 31.20 2.86 -0.03
CA LEU A 193 30.89 1.80 -0.98
C LEU A 193 31.46 2.21 -2.33
N GLY A 194 32.61 1.64 -2.70
CA GLY A 194 33.12 1.71 -4.07
C GLY A 194 31.97 1.56 -5.08
N THR A 195 31.97 2.40 -6.11
CA THR A 195 30.84 2.84 -6.94
C THR A 195 29.92 1.77 -7.57
N ALA A 196 30.22 0.47 -7.47
CA ALA A 196 29.50 -0.63 -8.09
C ALA A 196 28.82 -1.58 -7.08
N SER A 197 27.55 -1.92 -7.33
CA SER A 197 26.81 -2.93 -6.56
C SER A 197 27.58 -4.27 -6.56
N PRO A 198 27.73 -4.96 -5.41
CA PRO A 198 28.40 -6.26 -5.35
C PRO A 198 27.71 -7.36 -6.17
N PHE A 199 26.49 -7.12 -6.67
CA PHE A 199 25.73 -8.04 -7.52
C PHE A 199 25.56 -7.53 -8.97
N ASN A 200 26.61 -6.95 -9.57
CA ASN A 200 26.63 -6.52 -10.98
C ASN A 200 26.66 -7.69 -12.01
N ILE A 201 26.08 -8.83 -11.64
CA ILE A 201 25.96 -10.05 -12.45
C ILE A 201 24.50 -10.38 -12.76
N LYS A 202 23.56 -9.51 -12.36
CA LYS A 202 22.15 -9.64 -12.68
C LYS A 202 21.86 -9.22 -14.13
N LEU A 203 20.96 -9.95 -14.79
CA LEU A 203 20.48 -9.64 -16.14
C LEU A 203 19.31 -8.65 -16.11
N LYS A 204 18.37 -8.84 -15.18
CA LYS A 204 17.13 -8.06 -15.10
C LYS A 204 16.64 -7.88 -13.66
N SER A 205 15.85 -6.83 -13.44
CA SER A 205 15.01 -6.66 -12.25
C SER A 205 13.55 -6.74 -12.70
N LEU A 206 12.79 -7.67 -12.14
CA LEU A 206 11.36 -7.81 -12.34
C LEU A 206 10.64 -7.18 -11.16
N ARG A 207 9.63 -6.35 -11.44
CA ARG A 207 8.71 -5.83 -10.44
C ARG A 207 7.44 -6.65 -10.45
N LEU A 208 7.04 -7.21 -9.31
CA LEU A 208 5.72 -7.80 -9.19
C LEU A 208 4.69 -6.68 -9.04
N GLY A 209 3.75 -6.60 -9.98
CA GLY A 209 2.70 -5.58 -9.99
C GLY A 209 1.53 -5.90 -9.07
N ASP A 210 0.59 -4.96 -8.98
CA ASP A 210 -0.74 -5.21 -8.43
C ASP A 210 -1.56 -6.03 -9.43
N PHE A 211 -2.76 -6.50 -9.04
CA PHE A 211 -3.66 -7.13 -9.98
C PHE A 211 -4.23 -6.11 -10.97
N ASP A 212 -4.40 -6.50 -12.23
CA ASP A 212 -5.27 -5.72 -13.12
C ASP A 212 -6.76 -5.98 -12.84
N ARG A 213 -7.63 -5.27 -13.55
CA ARG A 213 -9.08 -5.41 -13.36
C ARG A 213 -9.56 -6.82 -13.69
N ASP A 214 -9.06 -7.43 -14.75
CA ASP A 214 -9.49 -8.74 -15.20
C ASP A 214 -9.02 -9.83 -14.21
N GLU A 215 -7.82 -9.68 -13.64
CA GLU A 215 -7.30 -10.52 -12.57
C GLU A 215 -8.14 -10.41 -11.29
N VAL A 216 -8.57 -9.20 -10.87
CA VAL A 216 -9.48 -9.05 -9.72
C VAL A 216 -10.83 -9.71 -9.98
N GLU A 217 -11.40 -9.49 -11.16
CA GLU A 217 -12.67 -10.10 -11.54
C GLU A 217 -12.56 -11.62 -11.59
N GLU A 218 -11.48 -12.17 -12.16
CA GLU A 218 -11.23 -13.61 -12.20
C GLU A 218 -11.11 -14.18 -10.78
N LEU A 219 -10.34 -13.54 -9.90
CA LEU A 219 -10.16 -13.99 -8.52
C LEU A 219 -11.52 -14.09 -7.81
N TYR A 220 -12.39 -13.08 -7.96
CA TYR A 220 -13.70 -13.08 -7.32
C TYR A 220 -14.66 -14.08 -7.98
N LYS A 221 -14.56 -14.29 -9.29
CA LYS A 221 -15.34 -15.32 -10.02
C LYS A 221 -15.01 -16.74 -9.55
N GLN A 222 -13.81 -17.00 -9.00
CA GLN A 222 -13.52 -18.31 -8.39
C GLN A 222 -14.46 -18.61 -7.20
N HIS A 223 -14.77 -17.61 -6.37
CA HIS A 223 -15.75 -17.76 -5.28
C HIS A 223 -17.16 -18.01 -5.80
N THR A 224 -17.57 -17.27 -6.82
CA THR A 224 -18.88 -17.48 -7.47
C THR A 224 -18.99 -18.87 -8.08
N ALA A 225 -17.92 -19.41 -8.67
CA ALA A 225 -17.89 -20.77 -9.21
C ALA A 225 -18.02 -21.83 -8.11
N ASP A 226 -17.35 -21.64 -6.97
CA ASP A 226 -17.35 -22.62 -5.87
C ASP A 226 -18.64 -22.58 -5.04
N THR A 227 -19.29 -21.42 -4.90
CA THR A 227 -20.41 -21.21 -3.97
C THR A 227 -21.75 -20.89 -4.63
N GLY A 228 -21.73 -20.46 -5.89
CA GLY A 228 -22.90 -19.92 -6.59
C GLY A 228 -23.27 -18.48 -6.20
N GLN A 229 -22.57 -17.85 -5.25
CA GLN A 229 -22.84 -16.47 -4.84
C GLN A 229 -22.16 -15.47 -5.77
N PRO A 230 -22.91 -14.66 -6.55
CA PRO A 230 -22.31 -13.72 -7.48
C PRO A 230 -21.92 -12.40 -6.81
N PHE A 231 -20.82 -11.82 -7.28
CA PHE A 231 -20.57 -10.39 -7.11
C PHE A 231 -21.23 -9.63 -8.26
N THR A 232 -21.96 -8.56 -7.94
CA THR A 232 -22.51 -7.65 -8.95
C THR A 232 -21.39 -6.93 -9.70
N GLU A 233 -21.63 -6.51 -10.95
CA GLU A 233 -20.64 -5.76 -11.75
C GLU A 233 -20.19 -4.46 -11.04
N GLN A 234 -21.12 -3.78 -10.37
CA GLN A 234 -20.82 -2.58 -9.58
C GLN A 234 -19.93 -2.88 -8.37
N ALA A 235 -20.14 -4.01 -7.69
CA ALA A 235 -19.27 -4.45 -6.60
C ALA A 235 -17.84 -4.75 -7.08
N LEU A 236 -17.70 -5.44 -8.21
CA LEU A 236 -16.40 -5.74 -8.82
C LEU A 236 -15.65 -4.47 -9.23
N ALA A 237 -16.33 -3.58 -9.95
CA ALA A 237 -15.75 -2.30 -10.37
C ALA A 237 -15.31 -1.48 -9.15
N ARG A 238 -16.13 -1.45 -8.10
CA ARG A 238 -15.82 -0.70 -6.89
C ARG A 238 -14.68 -1.33 -6.08
N ALA A 239 -14.62 -2.66 -5.98
CA ALA A 239 -13.52 -3.36 -5.34
C ALA A 239 -12.18 -3.04 -6.04
N PHE A 240 -12.16 -3.04 -7.37
CA PHE A 240 -10.96 -2.64 -8.12
C PHE A 240 -10.60 -1.17 -7.89
N GLU A 241 -11.58 -0.25 -7.95
CA GLU A 241 -11.35 1.18 -7.71
C GLU A 241 -10.72 1.44 -6.32
N LEU A 242 -11.27 0.83 -5.27
CA LEU A 242 -10.84 1.02 -3.89
C LEU A 242 -9.45 0.47 -3.60
N THR A 243 -9.12 -0.67 -4.22
CA THR A 243 -7.88 -1.40 -3.94
C THR A 243 -6.77 -1.08 -4.94
N ALA A 244 -7.11 -0.52 -6.10
CA ALA A 244 -6.25 -0.43 -7.28
C ALA A 244 -5.56 -1.77 -7.62
N GLY A 245 -6.24 -2.89 -7.33
CA GLY A 245 -5.72 -4.23 -7.56
C GLY A 245 -4.68 -4.71 -6.54
N GLN A 246 -4.39 -3.95 -5.47
CA GLN A 246 -3.39 -4.36 -4.48
C GLN A 246 -3.79 -5.74 -3.88
N PRO A 247 -2.96 -6.79 -4.03
CA PRO A 247 -3.41 -8.17 -3.82
C PRO A 247 -3.97 -8.48 -2.44
N TRP A 248 -3.41 -7.88 -1.39
CA TRP A 248 -3.89 -8.09 -0.03
C TRP A 248 -5.21 -7.37 0.24
N LEU A 249 -5.37 -6.14 -0.20
CA LEU A 249 -6.61 -5.36 -0.09
C LEU A 249 -7.73 -6.03 -0.86
N VAL A 250 -7.45 -6.54 -2.07
CA VAL A 250 -8.42 -7.31 -2.87
C VAL A 250 -8.92 -8.53 -2.10
N ASN A 251 -8.00 -9.30 -1.48
CA ASN A 251 -8.38 -10.46 -0.68
C ASN A 251 -9.08 -10.06 0.64
N ALA A 252 -8.59 -9.02 1.31
CA ALA A 252 -9.12 -8.55 2.58
C ALA A 252 -10.55 -8.04 2.43
N LEU A 253 -10.85 -7.32 1.34
CA LEU A 253 -12.17 -6.79 1.05
C LEU A 253 -13.19 -7.92 0.81
N ALA A 254 -12.84 -8.90 -0.03
CA ALA A 254 -13.70 -10.06 -0.24
C ALA A 254 -13.88 -10.90 1.04
N ARG A 255 -12.79 -11.11 1.79
CA ARG A 255 -12.83 -11.84 3.07
C ARG A 255 -13.71 -11.12 4.09
N GLU A 256 -13.62 -9.80 4.21
CA GLU A 256 -14.46 -9.02 5.11
C GLU A 256 -15.94 -9.18 4.75
N VAL A 257 -16.30 -9.11 3.47
CA VAL A 257 -17.68 -9.31 3.01
C VAL A 257 -18.18 -10.73 3.31
N ILE A 258 -17.38 -11.74 2.99
CA ILE A 258 -17.83 -13.14 3.01
C ILE A 258 -17.76 -13.75 4.40
N GLU A 259 -16.65 -13.56 5.11
CA GLU A 259 -16.38 -14.23 6.38
C GLU A 259 -16.81 -13.38 7.59
N GLU A 260 -16.48 -12.08 7.58
CA GLU A 260 -16.66 -11.22 8.77
C GLU A 260 -18.06 -10.58 8.82
N MET A 261 -18.56 -10.12 7.67
CA MET A 261 -19.93 -9.64 7.52
C MET A 261 -20.93 -10.80 7.34
N GLY A 262 -20.48 -11.93 6.80
CA GLY A 262 -21.28 -13.14 6.70
C GLY A 262 -22.51 -13.00 5.79
N ILE A 263 -22.39 -12.28 4.67
CA ILE A 263 -23.52 -12.08 3.75
C ILE A 263 -24.05 -13.44 3.27
N PRO A 264 -25.36 -13.74 3.44
CA PRO A 264 -25.93 -15.03 3.07
C PRO A 264 -25.64 -15.40 1.61
N VAL A 265 -25.26 -16.66 1.37
CA VAL A 265 -24.91 -17.17 0.02
C VAL A 265 -26.05 -17.02 -1.00
N SER A 266 -27.31 -16.98 -0.53
CA SER A 266 -28.49 -16.72 -1.35
C SER A 266 -28.59 -15.28 -1.86
N GLU A 267 -27.82 -14.35 -1.31
CA GLU A 267 -27.84 -12.94 -1.66
C GLU A 267 -26.59 -12.56 -2.47
N PRO A 268 -26.75 -11.77 -3.55
CA PRO A 268 -25.62 -11.29 -4.33
C PRO A 268 -24.80 -10.29 -3.52
N ILE A 269 -23.48 -10.26 -3.76
CA ILE A 269 -22.61 -9.23 -3.18
C ILE A 269 -22.76 -7.93 -3.97
N THR A 270 -23.23 -6.89 -3.29
CA THR A 270 -23.53 -5.58 -3.87
C THR A 270 -22.44 -4.55 -3.59
N ILE A 271 -22.52 -3.40 -4.25
CA ILE A 271 -21.63 -2.25 -3.98
C ILE A 271 -21.73 -1.79 -2.52
N ASP A 272 -22.92 -1.83 -1.91
CA ASP A 272 -23.12 -1.43 -0.52
C ASP A 272 -22.39 -2.37 0.45
N HIS A 273 -22.31 -3.67 0.15
CA HIS A 273 -21.52 -4.62 0.93
C HIS A 273 -20.02 -4.30 0.86
N VAL A 274 -19.53 -3.94 -0.33
CA VAL A 274 -18.12 -3.56 -0.54
C VAL A 274 -17.78 -2.26 0.20
N GLU A 275 -18.65 -1.26 0.14
CA GLU A 275 -18.48 -0.01 0.89
C GLU A 275 -18.46 -0.24 2.41
N ALA A 276 -19.36 -1.07 2.93
CA ALA A 276 -19.37 -1.42 4.34
C ALA A 276 -18.10 -2.17 4.76
N ALA A 277 -17.62 -3.10 3.93
CA ALA A 277 -16.38 -3.83 4.16
C ALA A 277 -15.14 -2.90 4.16
N LYS A 278 -15.08 -1.93 3.24
CA LYS A 278 -14.03 -0.89 3.20
C LYS A 278 -13.93 -0.17 4.54
N GLU A 279 -15.05 0.34 5.07
CA GLU A 279 -15.06 1.05 6.37
C GLU A 279 -14.62 0.16 7.52
N ARG A 280 -15.11 -1.08 7.56
CA ARG A 280 -14.74 -2.04 8.59
C ARG A 280 -13.25 -2.35 8.57
N LEU A 281 -12.65 -2.52 7.38
CA LEU A 281 -11.20 -2.72 7.24
C LEU A 281 -10.39 -1.51 7.72
N ILE A 282 -10.82 -0.28 7.37
CA ILE A 282 -10.14 0.95 7.80
C ILE A 282 -10.26 1.13 9.32
N TYR A 283 -11.42 0.84 9.90
CA TYR A 283 -11.65 0.97 11.34
C TYR A 283 -10.94 -0.11 12.15
N ALA A 284 -10.92 -1.35 11.66
CA ALA A 284 -10.31 -2.49 12.36
C ALA A 284 -8.79 -2.37 12.49
N ARG A 285 -8.16 -1.34 11.90
CA ARG A 285 -6.71 -1.07 11.95
C ARG A 285 -5.91 -2.36 11.82
N VAL A 286 -6.15 -3.08 10.72
CA VAL A 286 -5.49 -4.37 10.49
C VAL A 286 -3.98 -4.17 10.67
N THR A 287 -3.28 -5.10 11.33
CA THR A 287 -1.85 -4.99 11.69
C THR A 287 -0.93 -4.49 10.57
N HIS A 288 -1.31 -4.72 9.30
CA HIS A 288 -0.65 -4.14 8.14
C HIS A 288 -0.71 -2.60 8.10
N LEU A 289 -1.87 -2.01 8.38
CA LEU A 289 -2.10 -0.57 8.51
C LEU A 289 -1.33 0.03 9.70
N ASP A 290 -1.12 -0.72 10.78
CA ASP A 290 -0.28 -0.27 11.89
C ASP A 290 1.19 -0.13 11.48
N SER A 291 1.69 -1.07 10.65
CA SER A 291 3.06 -0.99 10.12
C SER A 291 3.28 0.24 9.22
N LEU A 292 2.22 0.76 8.60
CA LEU A 292 2.24 1.99 7.83
C LEU A 292 2.44 3.22 8.74
N VAL A 293 1.84 3.26 9.93
CA VAL A 293 1.91 4.38 10.88
C VAL A 293 3.35 4.80 11.18
N ALA A 294 4.21 3.82 11.52
CA ALA A 294 5.62 4.08 11.82
C ALA A 294 6.37 4.69 10.63
N ARG A 295 6.02 4.28 9.41
CA ARG A 295 6.65 4.76 8.16
C ARG A 295 6.21 6.18 7.80
N LEU A 296 4.98 6.57 8.13
CA LEU A 296 4.47 7.92 7.85
C LEU A 296 5.22 9.02 8.61
N HIS A 297 5.90 8.69 9.70
CA HIS A 297 6.70 9.62 10.48
C HIS A 297 8.17 9.72 9.99
N GLU A 298 8.60 8.88 9.04
CA GLU A 298 9.96 8.97 8.48
C GLU A 298 10.16 10.30 7.72
N PRO A 299 11.24 11.07 8.00
CA PRO A 299 11.46 12.37 7.35
C PRO A 299 11.49 12.34 5.82
N ARG A 300 11.95 11.24 5.22
CA ARG A 300 11.94 11.05 3.75
C ARG A 300 10.56 10.75 3.18
N ILE A 301 9.72 10.01 3.90
CA ILE A 301 8.33 9.73 3.49
C ILE A 301 7.52 11.01 3.60
N ARG A 302 7.65 11.73 4.72
CA ARG A 302 6.96 13.01 4.91
C ARG A 302 7.28 14.01 3.80
N ARG A 303 8.55 14.16 3.43
CA ARG A 303 9.01 15.07 2.35
C ARG A 303 8.32 14.85 1.00
N VAL A 304 7.82 13.65 0.75
CA VAL A 304 7.09 13.31 -0.49
C VAL A 304 5.59 13.32 -0.25
N LEU A 305 5.13 12.68 0.82
CA LEU A 305 3.72 12.44 1.05
C LEU A 305 2.97 13.73 1.43
N GLU A 306 3.59 14.64 2.16
CA GLU A 306 2.96 15.92 2.53
C GLU A 306 2.62 16.77 1.29
N PRO A 307 3.55 17.01 0.32
CA PRO A 307 3.20 17.66 -0.94
C PRO A 307 2.19 16.88 -1.80
N VAL A 308 2.21 15.54 -1.76
CA VAL A 308 1.21 14.71 -2.47
C VAL A 308 -0.19 14.94 -1.88
N LEU A 309 -0.32 14.91 -0.56
CA LEU A 309 -1.59 15.16 0.14
C LEU A 309 -2.07 16.61 -0.01
N ALA A 310 -1.14 17.55 -0.11
CA ALA A 310 -1.41 18.98 -0.33
C ALA A 310 -1.74 19.32 -1.78
N GLY A 311 -1.41 18.44 -2.74
CA GLY A 311 -1.57 18.74 -4.16
C GLY A 311 -0.49 19.61 -4.77
N THR A 312 0.62 19.80 -4.08
CA THR A 312 1.67 20.77 -4.40
C THR A 312 2.92 20.11 -4.97
N LEU A 313 2.99 18.77 -5.03
CA LEU A 313 4.15 18.07 -5.56
C LEU A 313 4.38 18.45 -7.03
N THR A 314 5.38 19.28 -7.27
CA THR A 314 5.88 19.63 -8.60
C THR A 314 7.00 18.66 -8.98
N SER A 315 7.03 18.26 -10.26
CA SER A 315 8.06 17.33 -10.77
C SER A 315 9.42 18.02 -10.73
N GLY A 316 10.19 17.76 -9.67
CA GLY A 316 11.58 18.21 -9.53
C GLY A 316 12.50 17.04 -9.20
N ASP A 317 13.71 17.06 -9.77
CA ASP A 317 14.69 15.98 -9.67
C ASP A 317 15.18 15.69 -8.23
N SER A 318 14.98 16.62 -7.28
CA SER A 318 15.50 16.52 -5.90
C SER A 318 14.83 15.46 -5.01
N TYR A 319 13.74 14.84 -5.48
CA TYR A 319 12.98 13.85 -4.69
C TYR A 319 12.96 12.45 -5.31
N GLN A 320 13.73 12.19 -6.37
CA GLN A 320 13.59 10.96 -7.15
C GLN A 320 13.83 9.69 -6.29
N ASP A 321 14.83 9.71 -5.40
CA ASP A 321 15.13 8.59 -4.50
C ASP A 321 14.07 8.43 -3.40
N ASP A 322 13.57 9.52 -2.81
CA ASP A 322 12.54 9.47 -1.76
C ASP A 322 11.18 9.02 -2.34
N VAL A 323 10.84 9.45 -3.56
CA VAL A 323 9.66 9.01 -4.31
C VAL A 323 9.77 7.53 -4.65
N GLN A 324 10.94 7.10 -5.14
CA GLN A 324 11.17 5.68 -5.43
C GLN A 324 11.05 4.84 -4.16
N TYR A 325 11.61 5.31 -3.05
CA TYR A 325 11.47 4.62 -1.78
C TYR A 325 10.01 4.47 -1.34
N ALA A 326 9.20 5.54 -1.45
CA ALA A 326 7.78 5.47 -1.12
C ALA A 326 6.99 4.56 -2.08
N ARG A 327 7.37 4.46 -3.36
CA ARG A 327 6.82 3.49 -4.33
C ARG A 327 7.18 2.05 -3.96
N ASP A 328 8.40 1.79 -3.53
CA ASP A 328 8.84 0.46 -3.11
C ASP A 328 8.12 0.00 -1.84
N LEU A 329 7.73 0.93 -0.97
CA LEU A 329 6.84 0.64 0.16
C LEU A 329 5.39 0.39 -0.26
N GLY A 330 5.01 0.67 -1.50
CA GLY A 330 3.63 0.58 -1.98
C GLY A 330 2.73 1.71 -1.48
N LEU A 331 3.30 2.82 -0.99
CA LEU A 331 2.55 4.01 -0.55
C LEU A 331 2.09 4.86 -1.72
N LEU A 332 2.85 4.87 -2.80
CA LEU A 332 2.60 5.71 -3.98
C LEU A 332 2.40 4.88 -5.24
N THR A 333 1.70 5.47 -6.21
CA THR A 333 1.53 4.92 -7.55
C THR A 333 2.89 4.62 -8.21
N PRO A 334 3.00 3.50 -8.95
CA PRO A 334 4.28 3.07 -9.54
C PRO A 334 4.80 4.02 -10.62
N SER A 335 3.89 4.77 -11.26
CA SER A 335 4.18 5.70 -12.33
C SER A 335 3.69 7.10 -12.00
N ASN A 336 4.12 8.09 -12.79
CA ASN A 336 3.58 9.43 -12.73
C ASN A 336 2.15 9.47 -13.29
N PRO A 337 1.30 10.42 -12.86
CA PRO A 337 1.54 11.37 -11.76
C PRO A 337 1.63 10.66 -10.39
N VAL A 338 2.47 11.19 -9.49
CA VAL A 338 2.64 10.64 -8.14
C VAL A 338 1.37 10.87 -7.32
N ARG A 339 0.79 9.79 -6.81
CA ARG A 339 -0.39 9.80 -5.94
C ARG A 339 -0.25 8.73 -4.87
N VAL A 340 -1.09 8.78 -3.85
CA VAL A 340 -1.26 7.63 -2.94
C VAL A 340 -1.70 6.41 -3.76
N ALA A 341 -1.18 5.24 -3.42
CA ALA A 341 -1.29 4.03 -4.26
C ALA A 341 -2.74 3.59 -4.55
N ASN A 342 -3.65 3.76 -3.59
CA ASN A 342 -5.06 3.42 -3.74
C ASN A 342 -5.95 4.24 -2.79
N PRO A 343 -7.27 4.33 -3.03
CA PRO A 343 -8.21 5.06 -2.18
C PRO A 343 -8.22 4.61 -0.72
N ILE A 344 -8.14 3.30 -0.44
CA ILE A 344 -8.11 2.80 0.96
C ILE A 344 -6.90 3.36 1.70
N TYR A 345 -5.70 3.33 1.10
CA TYR A 345 -4.50 3.91 1.71
C TYR A 345 -4.62 5.43 1.85
N ASN A 346 -5.23 6.13 0.90
CA ASN A 346 -5.44 7.58 1.00
C ASN A 346 -6.25 7.93 2.25
N GLU A 347 -7.30 7.16 2.52
CA GLU A 347 -8.16 7.32 3.69
C GLU A 347 -7.45 6.91 4.99
N VAL A 348 -6.77 5.75 5.01
CA VAL A 348 -6.01 5.28 6.18
C VAL A 348 -4.91 6.28 6.56
N ILE A 349 -4.14 6.76 5.59
CA ILE A 349 -3.07 7.73 5.84
C ILE A 349 -3.65 8.99 6.48
N ALA A 350 -4.70 9.57 5.89
CA ALA A 350 -5.33 10.77 6.43
C ALA A 350 -5.85 10.53 7.86
N ARG A 351 -6.50 9.40 8.11
CA ARG A 351 -7.04 9.05 9.41
C ARG A 351 -5.96 8.84 10.47
N VAL A 352 -4.87 8.15 10.12
CA VAL A 352 -3.71 7.96 11.00
C VAL A 352 -3.08 9.31 11.35
N LEU A 353 -2.85 10.16 10.36
CA LEU A 353 -2.27 11.48 10.57
C LEU A 353 -3.19 12.42 11.36
N ALA A 354 -4.50 12.21 11.29
CA ALA A 354 -5.50 12.97 12.03
C ALA A 354 -5.82 12.41 13.43
N GLY A 355 -5.25 11.26 13.81
CA GLY A 355 -5.67 10.50 14.99
C GLY A 355 -5.60 11.29 16.30
N ASP A 356 -4.54 12.07 16.51
CA ASP A 356 -4.38 12.89 17.71
C ASP A 356 -5.43 14.01 17.79
N ALA A 357 -5.81 14.57 16.63
CA ALA A 357 -6.88 15.55 16.56
C ALA A 357 -8.26 14.92 16.81
N GLU A 358 -8.50 13.70 16.30
CA GLU A 358 -9.78 12.96 16.50
C GLU A 358 -10.07 12.73 17.99
N LEU A 359 -9.02 12.46 18.80
CA LEU A 359 -9.14 12.30 20.26
C LEU A 359 -9.57 13.56 21.00
N GLN A 360 -9.33 14.74 20.43
CA GLN A 360 -9.74 16.03 21.03
C GLN A 360 -11.17 16.43 20.65
N VAL A 361 -11.79 15.75 19.68
CA VAL A 361 -13.15 16.07 19.24
C VAL A 361 -14.18 15.43 20.18
N GLN A 362 -14.76 16.24 21.07
CA GLN A 362 -15.80 15.80 22.03
C GLN A 362 -17.23 15.80 21.46
N ALA A 363 -17.38 15.90 20.14
CA ALA A 363 -18.67 15.90 19.47
C ALA A 363 -19.45 14.59 19.72
N GLU A 364 -20.76 14.71 20.01
CA GLU A 364 -21.68 13.58 20.11
C GLU A 364 -22.39 13.35 18.76
N PRO A 365 -22.14 12.25 18.03
CA PRO A 365 -22.65 12.04 16.67
C PRO A 365 -24.17 12.20 16.53
N ARG A 366 -24.93 11.69 17.51
CA ARG A 366 -26.41 11.74 17.50
C ARG A 366 -26.97 13.16 17.56
N SER A 367 -26.21 14.11 18.10
CA SER A 367 -26.66 15.50 18.21
C SER A 367 -26.74 16.22 16.85
N PHE A 368 -26.09 15.67 15.81
CA PHE A 368 -26.12 16.20 14.44
C PHE A 368 -27.20 15.53 13.58
N VAL A 369 -28.05 14.68 14.14
CA VAL A 369 -29.11 13.98 13.37
C VAL A 369 -30.45 14.66 13.65
N LEU A 370 -31.09 15.12 12.58
CA LEU A 370 -32.42 15.72 12.62
C LEU A 370 -33.49 14.66 12.91
N PRO A 371 -34.69 15.06 13.37
CA PRO A 371 -35.78 14.12 13.63
C PRO A 371 -36.21 13.25 12.43
N ASP A 372 -35.95 13.71 11.19
CA ASP A 372 -36.21 12.97 9.96
C ASP A 372 -35.08 12.00 9.56
N GLY A 373 -34.04 11.89 10.40
CA GLY A 373 -32.90 11.02 10.21
C GLY A 373 -31.80 11.60 9.32
N ARG A 374 -31.94 12.83 8.79
CA ARG A 374 -30.91 13.51 8.00
C ARG A 374 -29.84 14.13 8.90
N LEU A 375 -28.65 14.34 8.36
CA LEU A 375 -27.56 15.04 9.01
C LEU A 375 -27.81 16.56 8.94
N ASP A 376 -27.80 17.22 10.10
CA ASP A 376 -27.79 18.67 10.26
C ASP A 376 -26.40 19.22 9.92
N PHE A 377 -26.15 19.36 8.62
CA PHE A 377 -24.84 19.78 8.10
C PHE A 377 -24.52 21.23 8.47
N ASP A 378 -25.54 22.09 8.55
CA ASP A 378 -25.39 23.48 8.96
C ASP A 378 -24.91 23.59 10.42
N ARG A 379 -25.49 22.78 11.32
CA ARG A 379 -25.02 22.67 12.70
C ARG A 379 -23.61 22.11 12.76
N LEU A 380 -23.30 21.08 11.98
CA LEU A 380 -21.95 20.51 11.89
C LEU A 380 -20.92 21.60 11.55
N LEU A 381 -21.16 22.41 10.52
CA LEU A 381 -20.23 23.48 10.12
C LEU A 381 -20.06 24.53 11.22
N ARG A 382 -21.15 24.93 11.89
CA ARG A 382 -21.09 25.89 13.01
C ARG A 382 -20.30 25.35 14.19
N GLU A 383 -20.52 24.10 14.57
CA GLU A 383 -19.78 23.47 15.67
C GLU A 383 -18.32 23.25 15.30
N PHE A 384 -18.00 22.89 14.05
CA PHE A 384 -16.63 22.86 13.57
C PHE A 384 -15.97 24.24 13.66
N ALA A 385 -16.67 25.31 13.25
CA ALA A 385 -16.15 26.68 13.36
C ALA A 385 -15.84 27.06 14.82
N THR A 386 -16.70 26.71 15.78
CA THR A 386 -16.44 26.91 17.21
C THR A 386 -15.22 26.10 17.68
N PHE A 387 -15.20 24.80 17.38
CA PHE A 387 -14.07 23.92 17.71
C PHE A 387 -12.74 24.42 17.13
N TRP A 388 -12.77 24.90 15.89
CA TRP A 388 -11.59 25.41 15.20
C TRP A 388 -11.03 26.68 15.84
N ARG A 389 -11.90 27.59 16.30
CA ARG A 389 -11.47 28.79 17.05
C ARG A 389 -10.77 28.43 18.35
N GLU A 390 -11.28 27.43 19.06
CA GLU A 390 -10.78 27.04 20.38
C GLU A 390 -9.51 26.19 20.31
N HIS A 391 -9.38 25.33 19.30
CA HIS A 391 -8.36 24.28 19.27
C HIS A 391 -7.50 24.23 18.01
N GLY A 392 -7.89 24.93 16.93
CA GLY A 392 -7.29 24.78 15.60
C GLY A 392 -5.78 25.04 15.56
N GLU A 393 -5.30 26.11 16.20
CA GLU A 393 -3.88 26.45 16.22
C GLU A 393 -3.03 25.42 16.97
N VAL A 394 -3.49 24.99 18.16
CA VAL A 394 -2.78 24.01 18.99
C VAL A 394 -2.71 22.66 18.28
N LEU A 395 -3.83 22.22 17.71
CA LEU A 395 -3.91 20.95 16.99
C LEU A 395 -3.02 20.96 15.74
N THR A 396 -3.07 22.03 14.94
CA THR A 396 -2.25 22.11 13.73
C THR A 396 -0.75 22.22 14.02
N ALA A 397 -0.36 22.87 15.12
CA ALA A 397 1.03 22.94 15.56
C ALA A 397 1.57 21.58 16.03
N GLY A 398 0.73 20.73 16.62
CA GLY A 398 1.11 19.39 17.09
C GLY A 398 1.28 18.35 15.98
N LEU A 399 0.68 18.57 14.80
CA LEU A 399 0.74 17.61 13.69
C LEU A 399 2.06 17.69 12.91
N SER A 400 2.62 16.52 12.56
CA SER A 400 3.87 16.43 11.78
C SER A 400 3.75 16.89 10.32
N TYR A 401 2.53 16.90 9.77
CA TYR A 401 2.21 17.25 8.38
C TYR A 401 1.60 18.66 8.31
N HIS A 402 2.44 19.66 8.55
CA HIS A 402 2.03 21.05 8.71
C HIS A 402 1.29 21.63 7.50
N GLU A 403 1.62 21.27 6.25
CA GLU A 403 1.00 21.82 5.04
C GLU A 403 -0.47 21.43 4.88
N VAL A 404 -0.86 20.27 5.41
CA VAL A 404 -2.22 19.71 5.32
C VAL A 404 -2.92 19.62 6.68
N ALA A 405 -2.27 20.08 7.75
CA ALA A 405 -2.76 19.99 9.12
C ALA A 405 -4.19 20.53 9.31
N PRO A 406 -4.57 21.72 8.80
CA PRO A 406 -5.96 22.20 8.92
C PRO A 406 -6.99 21.24 8.32
N GLN A 407 -6.68 20.68 7.15
CA GLN A 407 -7.57 19.73 6.48
C GLN A 407 -7.66 18.41 7.24
N LEU A 408 -6.55 17.93 7.82
CA LEU A 408 -6.54 16.74 8.69
C LEU A 408 -7.41 16.95 9.93
N VAL A 409 -7.37 18.14 10.55
CA VAL A 409 -8.22 18.47 11.71
C VAL A 409 -9.71 18.48 11.34
N LEU A 410 -10.09 19.07 10.21
CA LEU A 410 -11.47 18.99 9.73
C LEU A 410 -11.89 17.56 9.43
N MET A 411 -11.02 16.76 8.80
CA MET A 411 -11.31 15.34 8.58
C MET A 411 -11.50 14.59 9.90
N ALA A 412 -10.67 14.84 10.91
CA ALA A 412 -10.83 14.25 12.24
C ALA A 412 -12.20 14.57 12.85
N PHE A 413 -12.62 15.84 12.74
CA PHE A 413 -13.93 16.29 13.20
C PHE A 413 -15.07 15.60 12.45
N LEU A 414 -14.99 15.56 11.12
CA LEU A 414 -15.99 14.89 10.29
C LEU A 414 -16.10 13.40 10.62
N HIS A 415 -14.97 12.69 10.68
CA HIS A 415 -14.95 11.27 11.05
C HIS A 415 -15.58 11.03 12.42
N ARG A 416 -15.33 11.91 13.40
CA ARG A 416 -15.96 11.82 14.71
C ARG A 416 -17.48 12.02 14.62
N VAL A 417 -17.95 13.00 13.87
CA VAL A 417 -19.39 13.31 13.73
C VAL A 417 -20.14 12.24 12.95
N VAL A 418 -19.56 11.72 11.86
CA VAL A 418 -20.22 10.68 11.06
C VAL A 418 -20.14 9.28 11.69
N ASN A 419 -19.33 9.13 12.74
CA ASN A 419 -19.07 7.86 13.42
C ASN A 419 -20.39 7.23 13.89
N GLY A 420 -20.72 6.04 13.37
CA GLY A 420 -21.96 5.33 13.71
C GLY A 420 -23.11 5.45 12.70
N GLY A 421 -22.87 6.00 11.50
CA GLY A 421 -23.88 5.93 10.43
C GLY A 421 -23.44 6.44 9.05
N GLY A 422 -22.55 7.43 8.97
CA GLY A 422 -22.16 8.07 7.71
C GLY A 422 -20.74 7.75 7.24
N PHE A 423 -20.37 8.32 6.09
CA PHE A 423 -19.11 8.10 5.38
C PHE A 423 -18.52 9.47 4.99
N VAL A 424 -17.19 9.57 5.01
CA VAL A 424 -16.45 10.73 4.51
C VAL A 424 -15.51 10.22 3.42
N ASP A 425 -15.88 10.43 2.16
CA ASP A 425 -15.02 10.02 1.04
C ASP A 425 -14.10 11.16 0.64
N ARG A 426 -12.85 10.81 0.35
CA ARG A 426 -11.85 11.73 -0.21
C ARG A 426 -11.63 11.45 -1.68
N GLU A 427 -11.67 12.48 -2.52
CA GLU A 427 -11.54 12.40 -3.97
C GLU A 427 -12.48 11.36 -4.61
N TYR A 428 -13.78 11.67 -4.69
CA TYR A 428 -14.65 10.92 -5.59
C TYR A 428 -14.23 11.27 -7.03
N GLY A 429 -13.60 10.31 -7.73
CA GLY A 429 -13.22 10.33 -9.15
C GLY A 429 -12.21 11.40 -9.59
N VAL A 430 -11.07 10.92 -10.09
CA VAL A 430 -10.11 11.63 -10.94
C VAL A 430 -9.28 12.71 -10.23
N GLY A 431 -8.23 12.26 -9.54
CA GLY A 431 -7.31 13.16 -8.85
C GLY A 431 -6.75 14.27 -9.73
N ARG A 432 -7.09 15.49 -9.37
CA ARG A 432 -6.41 16.71 -9.79
C ARG A 432 -5.67 17.36 -8.60
N GLY A 433 -5.40 16.53 -7.59
CA GLY A 433 -4.50 16.82 -6.47
C GLY A 433 -5.09 17.77 -5.44
N ARG A 434 -6.38 17.71 -5.09
CA ARG A 434 -6.98 18.63 -4.12
C ARG A 434 -7.97 17.90 -3.21
N ILE A 435 -8.14 18.38 -1.98
CA ILE A 435 -8.90 17.68 -0.94
C ILE A 435 -10.37 18.03 -1.13
N ASP A 436 -11.03 17.25 -1.99
CA ASP A 436 -12.47 17.23 -2.12
C ASP A 436 -13.01 16.17 -1.16
N LEU A 437 -13.96 16.57 -0.31
CA LEU A 437 -14.65 15.67 0.61
C LEU A 437 -16.10 15.49 0.19
N LEU A 438 -16.61 14.27 0.27
CA LEU A 438 -18.02 13.97 0.17
C LEU A 438 -18.49 13.33 1.47
N VAL A 439 -19.37 14.03 2.18
CA VAL A 439 -20.06 13.46 3.33
C VAL A 439 -21.31 12.75 2.83
N ARG A 440 -21.42 11.44 3.09
CA ARG A 440 -22.61 10.63 2.81
C ARG A 440 -23.26 10.20 4.11
N TRP A 441 -24.54 10.52 4.27
CA TRP A 441 -25.31 10.13 5.44
C TRP A 441 -26.54 9.31 5.03
N PRO A 442 -26.71 8.09 5.55
CA PRO A 442 -27.90 7.30 5.25
C PRO A 442 -29.09 7.82 6.06
N TYR A 443 -30.24 7.91 5.40
CA TYR A 443 -31.51 8.20 6.06
C TYR A 443 -32.61 7.34 5.43
N SER A 444 -33.77 7.26 6.09
CA SER A 444 -34.92 6.51 5.59
C SER A 444 -35.98 7.47 5.08
N GLU A 445 -36.42 7.29 3.85
CA GLU A 445 -37.51 8.04 3.24
C GLU A 445 -38.52 7.05 2.68
N ALA A 446 -39.76 7.09 3.19
CA ALA A 446 -40.81 6.13 2.84
C ALA A 446 -40.40 4.65 3.00
N GLY A 447 -39.59 4.35 4.02
CA GLY A 447 -39.10 2.99 4.30
C GLY A 447 -37.95 2.53 3.39
N GLN A 448 -37.48 3.37 2.46
CA GLN A 448 -36.32 3.10 1.62
C GLN A 448 -35.09 3.84 2.15
N ARG A 449 -33.96 3.13 2.22
CA ARG A 449 -32.67 3.75 2.55
C ARG A 449 -32.25 4.67 1.40
N ARG A 450 -31.93 5.92 1.73
CA ARG A 450 -31.41 6.94 0.82
C ARG A 450 -30.12 7.55 1.38
N TRP A 451 -29.41 8.24 0.51
CA TRP A 451 -28.15 8.91 0.84
C TRP A 451 -28.29 10.42 0.72
N GLN A 452 -28.11 11.13 1.82
CA GLN A 452 -27.81 12.55 1.80
C GLN A 452 -26.34 12.71 1.43
N ARG A 453 -26.05 13.67 0.56
CA ARG A 453 -24.70 13.91 0.02
C ARG A 453 -24.37 15.39 0.19
N GLN A 454 -23.22 15.69 0.78
CA GLN A 454 -22.73 17.05 1.00
C GLN A 454 -21.29 17.15 0.51
N ALA A 455 -21.06 17.99 -0.49
CA ALA A 455 -19.75 18.17 -1.10
C ALA A 455 -19.00 19.35 -0.47
N MET A 456 -17.72 19.13 -0.15
CA MET A 456 -16.83 20.15 0.38
C MET A 456 -15.55 20.23 -0.46
N GLU A 457 -15.11 21.45 -0.76
CA GLU A 457 -13.78 21.74 -1.31
C GLU A 457 -12.95 22.43 -0.22
N LEU A 458 -11.70 22.02 -0.05
CA LEU A 458 -10.81 22.58 0.96
C LEU A 458 -9.64 23.35 0.34
N LYS A 459 -9.35 24.54 0.87
CA LYS A 459 -8.21 25.38 0.48
C LYS A 459 -7.42 25.82 1.69
N VAL A 460 -6.12 25.96 1.49
CA VAL A 460 -5.23 26.64 2.43
C VAL A 460 -4.72 27.89 1.74
N TRP A 461 -4.91 29.04 2.37
CA TRP A 461 -4.37 30.31 1.89
C TRP A 461 -3.05 30.58 2.61
N ARG A 462 -1.94 30.44 1.87
CA ARG A 462 -0.59 30.58 2.43
C ARG A 462 -0.07 32.01 2.29
N GLU A 463 0.96 32.32 3.07
CA GLU A 463 1.70 33.58 2.98
C GLU A 463 2.25 33.79 1.56
N GLY A 464 2.02 34.98 0.99
CA GLY A 464 2.45 35.32 -0.37
C GLY A 464 1.61 34.72 -1.51
N GLU A 465 0.58 33.92 -1.23
CA GLU A 465 -0.35 33.41 -2.24
C GLU A 465 -1.56 34.33 -2.45
N LYS A 466 -2.16 34.28 -3.65
CA LYS A 466 -3.44 34.95 -3.94
C LYS A 466 -4.58 34.25 -3.22
N ASP A 467 -5.66 34.98 -2.92
CA ASP A 467 -6.88 34.40 -2.33
C ASP A 467 -7.33 33.18 -3.16
N PRO A 468 -7.38 31.98 -2.57
CA PRO A 468 -7.77 30.77 -3.29
C PRO A 468 -9.26 30.71 -3.59
N LEU A 469 -10.08 31.65 -3.09
CA LEU A 469 -11.54 31.65 -3.26
C LEU A 469 -12.00 31.46 -4.71
N PRO A 470 -11.55 32.24 -5.72
CA PRO A 470 -12.03 32.06 -7.10
C PRO A 470 -11.67 30.68 -7.66
N LYS A 471 -10.49 30.17 -7.31
CA LYS A 471 -10.02 28.84 -7.71
C LYS A 471 -10.86 27.75 -7.04
N GLY A 472 -11.14 27.88 -5.75
CA GLY A 472 -11.97 26.93 -4.99
C GLY A 472 -13.41 26.88 -5.50
N LEU A 473 -14.01 28.03 -5.81
CA LEU A 473 -15.38 28.08 -6.36
C LEU A 473 -15.48 27.39 -7.71
N ALA A 474 -14.52 27.62 -8.62
CA ALA A 474 -14.53 26.98 -9.93
C ALA A 474 -14.41 25.45 -9.86
N GLN A 475 -13.61 24.95 -8.92
CA GLN A 475 -13.45 23.51 -8.74
C GLN A 475 -14.63 22.84 -8.05
N LEU A 476 -15.15 23.47 -6.99
CA LEU A 476 -16.34 22.98 -6.33
C LEU A 476 -17.50 22.89 -7.34
N ASP A 477 -17.56 23.81 -8.30
CA ASP A 477 -18.54 23.76 -9.39
C ASP A 477 -18.44 22.50 -10.26
N GLU A 478 -17.22 22.18 -10.73
CA GLU A 478 -16.95 20.94 -11.49
C GLU A 478 -17.33 19.70 -10.66
N TYR A 479 -17.09 19.75 -9.35
CA TYR A 479 -17.37 18.64 -8.45
C TYR A 479 -18.88 18.46 -8.21
N LEU A 480 -19.59 19.56 -7.95
CA LEU A 480 -21.05 19.58 -7.77
C LEU A 480 -21.78 19.12 -9.04
N GLU A 481 -21.32 19.52 -10.22
CA GLU A 481 -21.87 19.06 -11.50
C GLU A 481 -21.81 17.53 -11.62
N ARG A 482 -20.64 16.94 -11.35
CA ARG A 482 -20.44 15.49 -11.41
C ARG A 482 -21.30 14.72 -10.40
N LEU A 483 -21.52 15.29 -9.22
CA LEU A 483 -22.36 14.68 -8.19
C LEU A 483 -23.86 14.97 -8.39
N SER A 484 -24.20 15.86 -9.33
CA SER A 484 -25.55 16.40 -9.53
C SER A 484 -26.10 16.99 -8.23
N LEU A 485 -25.33 17.92 -7.65
CA LEU A 485 -25.68 18.67 -6.44
C LEU A 485 -25.82 20.16 -6.78
N ASP A 486 -26.77 20.84 -6.13
CA ASP A 486 -27.08 22.27 -6.37
C ASP A 486 -26.36 23.22 -5.40
N GLU A 487 -25.78 22.67 -4.33
CA GLU A 487 -25.10 23.40 -3.27
C GLU A 487 -23.89 22.65 -2.75
N GLY A 488 -22.91 23.39 -2.24
CA GLY A 488 -21.71 22.84 -1.61
C GLY A 488 -21.05 23.79 -0.63
N VAL A 489 -19.97 23.31 0.00
CA VAL A 489 -19.20 24.09 0.98
C VAL A 489 -17.78 24.29 0.49
N LEU A 490 -17.27 25.51 0.62
CA LEU A 490 -15.86 25.82 0.42
C LEU A 490 -15.25 26.25 1.75
N VAL A 491 -14.28 25.48 2.24
CA VAL A 491 -13.53 25.84 3.46
C VAL A 491 -12.17 26.42 3.05
N VAL A 492 -11.90 27.64 3.48
CA VAL A 492 -10.61 28.33 3.24
C VAL A 492 -9.91 28.51 4.57
N PHE A 493 -8.86 27.71 4.82
CA PHE A 493 -7.97 27.84 5.96
C PHE A 493 -6.92 28.92 5.69
N ASP A 494 -7.10 30.11 6.26
CA ASP A 494 -6.18 31.24 6.12
C ASP A 494 -5.02 31.09 7.11
N ARG A 495 -3.80 30.88 6.60
CA ARG A 495 -2.60 30.69 7.43
C ARG A 495 -1.66 31.88 7.39
N ARG A 496 -2.08 33.00 6.79
CA ARG A 496 -1.27 34.20 6.71
C ARG A 496 -1.12 34.83 8.08
N ARG A 497 0.05 35.39 8.37
CA ARG A 497 0.31 36.01 9.69
C ARG A 497 -0.58 37.24 9.94
N GLU A 498 -0.89 37.97 8.87
CA GLU A 498 -1.74 39.16 8.90
C GLU A 498 -3.24 38.86 9.14
N ALA A 499 -3.66 37.60 8.99
CA ALA A 499 -5.07 37.22 9.16
C ALA A 499 -5.51 37.18 10.63
N GLY A 500 -4.57 37.26 11.58
CA GLY A 500 -4.87 37.15 13.00
C GLY A 500 -5.04 35.69 13.48
N ASP A 501 -5.52 35.55 14.70
CA ASP A 501 -5.82 34.26 15.32
C ASP A 501 -7.04 33.56 14.68
N ALA A 502 -7.25 32.29 15.01
CA ALA A 502 -8.39 31.53 14.53
C ALA A 502 -9.75 32.18 14.84
N ASP A 503 -9.89 32.86 15.99
CA ASP A 503 -11.13 33.56 16.38
C ASP A 503 -11.48 34.70 15.42
N SER A 504 -10.52 35.59 15.17
CA SER A 504 -10.70 36.80 14.36
C SER A 504 -10.97 36.54 12.88
N ARG A 505 -10.47 35.43 12.32
CA ARG A 505 -10.67 35.11 10.89
C ARG A 505 -11.79 34.14 10.59
N THR A 506 -12.29 33.39 11.59
CA THR A 506 -13.32 32.37 11.37
C THR A 506 -14.69 32.99 11.12
N ARG A 507 -15.22 32.88 9.90
CA ARG A 507 -16.52 33.45 9.50
C ARG A 507 -17.19 32.71 8.35
N PHE A 508 -18.50 32.90 8.24
CA PHE A 508 -19.31 32.39 7.13
C PHE A 508 -19.61 33.50 6.11
N GLU A 509 -19.47 33.16 4.84
CA GLU A 509 -19.86 33.99 3.69
C GLU A 509 -20.76 33.16 2.76
N GLN A 510 -21.61 33.83 1.99
CA GLN A 510 -22.39 33.20 0.91
C GLN A 510 -21.80 33.60 -0.42
N ALA A 511 -21.58 32.63 -1.31
CA ALA A 511 -21.03 32.82 -2.64
C ALA A 511 -21.82 32.02 -3.69
N GLN A 512 -21.52 32.28 -4.96
CA GLN A 512 -22.02 31.48 -6.07
C GLN A 512 -20.84 30.91 -6.85
N ALA A 513 -20.95 29.64 -7.21
CA ALA A 513 -20.06 29.02 -8.18
C ALA A 513 -20.27 29.62 -9.58
N PRO A 514 -19.33 29.47 -10.54
CA PRO A 514 -19.48 30.01 -11.90
C PRO A 514 -20.79 29.65 -12.61
N SER A 515 -21.33 28.45 -12.38
CA SER A 515 -22.63 28.01 -12.93
C SER A 515 -23.88 28.54 -12.19
N GLY A 516 -23.70 29.29 -11.09
CA GLY A 516 -24.78 29.82 -10.25
C GLY A 516 -25.20 28.94 -9.07
N ARG A 517 -24.56 27.78 -8.87
CA ARG A 517 -24.79 26.91 -7.69
C ARG A 517 -24.44 27.63 -6.38
N LYS A 518 -25.19 27.36 -5.32
CA LYS A 518 -25.00 28.02 -4.02
C LYS A 518 -23.77 27.46 -3.31
N VAL A 519 -22.96 28.34 -2.74
CA VAL A 519 -21.79 27.93 -1.96
C VAL A 519 -21.78 28.64 -0.61
N THR A 520 -21.78 27.84 0.45
CA THR A 520 -21.45 28.34 1.78
C THR A 520 -19.93 28.34 1.92
N VAL A 521 -19.34 29.51 2.17
CA VAL A 521 -17.90 29.65 2.36
C VAL A 521 -17.63 29.77 3.86
N LEU A 522 -16.81 28.86 4.38
CA LEU A 522 -16.25 28.96 5.73
C LEU A 522 -14.79 29.41 5.61
N ARG A 523 -14.50 30.63 6.03
CA ARG A 523 -13.11 31.07 6.23
C ARG A 523 -12.72 30.71 7.65
N ALA A 524 -11.58 30.05 7.83
CA ALA A 524 -11.12 29.43 9.06
C ALA A 524 -9.63 29.73 9.30
#